data_AF-A0A7Y1T2X2-F1
#
_entry.id   AF-A0A7Y1T2X2-F1
#
_cell.length_a   1.000
_cell.length_b   1.000
_cell.length_c   1.000
_cell.angle_alpha   90.00
_cell.angle_beta   90.00
_cell.angle_gamma   90.00
#
_symmetry.space_group_name_H-M   'P 1'
#
loop_
_entity.id
_entity.type
_entity.pdbx_description
1 polymer ?
#
loop_
_entity_poly.entity_id
_entity_poly.type
_entity_poly.pdbx_seq_one_letter_code
_entity_poly.pdbx_strand_id
1 'polypeptide(L)'
;MLTFKHFNIADWFSFYRIATAPILILFIISDLRELFSWFLLISYSTDAIDGFLARRLKITSARGSQLDSFGDQITFIIGLCGLFIFEQPFIIEHLVIILLAFVPYIAQMLLAYAKYGKSTAFHTYLAKLSAVVQSVFILFSLFFEPNSILFYSMIAFGLIETFEEITLIIMHDKWVSDVKGLYWVILKRHKEHNKNTT
;
A
#
# COMPACT_ATOMS: atom_id res chain seq x y z
N MET A 1 6.55 -0.16 -29.68
CA MET A 1 8.00 -0.42 -29.67
C MET A 1 8.52 -0.03 -28.29
N LEU A 2 8.75 -1.01 -27.40
CA LEU A 2 9.23 -0.77 -26.04
C LEU A 2 10.72 -0.40 -26.12
N THR A 3 11.03 0.89 -26.08
CA THR A 3 12.40 1.40 -26.21
C THR A 3 13.12 1.26 -24.85
N PHE A 4 13.89 0.19 -24.67
CA PHE A 4 14.65 -0.14 -23.45
C PHE A 4 15.82 0.82 -23.09
N LYS A 5 15.86 2.04 -23.65
CA LYS A 5 17.06 2.90 -23.60
C LYS A 5 17.10 3.91 -22.44
N HIS A 6 16.11 3.95 -21.54
CA HIS A 6 16.02 4.96 -20.47
C HIS A 6 15.40 4.43 -19.16
N PHE A 7 15.70 3.19 -18.75
CA PHE A 7 15.27 2.68 -17.45
C PHE A 7 16.34 2.91 -16.39
N ASN A 8 15.94 3.48 -15.26
CA ASN A 8 16.81 3.67 -14.11
C ASN A 8 16.75 2.45 -13.18
N ILE A 9 17.57 2.44 -12.13
CA ILE A 9 17.65 1.32 -11.19
C ILE A 9 16.34 1.05 -10.44
N ALA A 10 15.52 2.07 -10.20
CA ALA A 10 14.21 1.89 -9.55
C ALA A 10 13.23 1.17 -10.50
N ASP A 11 13.23 1.52 -11.79
CA ASP A 11 12.37 0.84 -12.77
C ASP A 11 12.67 -0.67 -12.86
N TRP A 12 13.94 -1.07 -12.71
CA TRP A 12 14.34 -2.48 -12.69
C TRP A 12 13.79 -3.26 -11.49
N PHE A 13 13.65 -2.63 -10.32
CA PHE A 13 13.01 -3.24 -9.17
C PHE A 13 11.50 -3.45 -9.39
N SER A 14 10.82 -2.50 -10.03
CA SER A 14 9.43 -2.67 -10.44
C SER A 14 9.27 -3.81 -11.46
N PHE A 15 10.16 -3.90 -12.46
CA PHE A 15 10.16 -5.03 -13.40
C PHE A 15 10.40 -6.37 -12.71
N TYR A 16 11.32 -6.42 -11.74
CA TYR A 16 11.55 -7.62 -10.93
C TYR A 16 10.26 -8.08 -10.23
N ARG A 17 9.53 -7.19 -9.57
CA ARG A 17 8.26 -7.53 -8.89
C ARG A 17 7.22 -8.09 -9.85
N ILE A 18 7.04 -7.45 -11.02
CA ILE A 18 6.10 -7.90 -12.05
C ILE A 18 6.52 -9.27 -12.62
N ALA A 19 7.81 -9.48 -12.87
CA ALA A 19 8.32 -10.76 -13.37
C ALA A 19 8.24 -11.88 -12.31
N THR A 20 8.34 -11.52 -11.03
CA THR A 20 8.28 -12.45 -9.90
C THR A 20 6.84 -12.88 -9.59
N ALA A 21 5.84 -12.07 -9.95
CA ALA A 21 4.43 -12.38 -9.76
C ALA A 21 3.98 -13.78 -10.24
N PRO A 22 4.23 -14.21 -11.49
CA PRO A 22 3.87 -15.57 -11.93
C PRO A 22 4.62 -16.67 -11.17
N ILE A 23 5.87 -16.42 -10.75
CA ILE A 23 6.65 -17.38 -9.96
C ILE A 23 6.03 -17.54 -8.57
N LEU A 24 5.63 -16.45 -7.92
CA LEU A 24 4.93 -16.50 -6.64
C LEU A 24 3.61 -17.27 -6.73
N ILE A 25 2.85 -17.09 -7.81
CA ILE A 25 1.63 -17.87 -8.06
C ILE A 25 1.95 -19.37 -8.20
N LEU A 26 3.04 -19.73 -8.90
CA LEU A 26 3.47 -21.13 -9.00
C LEU A 26 3.85 -21.72 -7.63
N PHE A 27 4.48 -20.94 -6.75
CA PHE A 27 4.78 -21.38 -5.40
C PHE A 27 3.52 -21.60 -4.57
N ILE A 28 2.52 -20.74 -4.70
CA ILE A 28 1.20 -20.95 -4.09
C ILE A 28 0.58 -22.26 -4.57
N ILE A 29 0.50 -22.48 -5.89
CA ILE A 29 -0.15 -23.68 -6.47
C ILE A 29 0.61 -24.96 -6.12
N SER A 30 1.92 -24.88 -5.96
CA SER A 30 2.79 -26.01 -5.63
C SER A 30 2.96 -26.23 -4.12
N ASP A 31 2.24 -25.48 -3.28
CA ASP A 31 2.33 -25.53 -1.82
C ASP A 31 3.74 -25.26 -1.27
N LEU A 32 4.53 -24.43 -1.97
CA LEU A 32 5.91 -24.08 -1.61
C LEU A 32 5.96 -22.82 -0.74
N ARG A 33 5.36 -22.93 0.45
CA ARG A 33 5.21 -21.82 1.41
C ARG A 33 6.51 -21.09 1.72
N GLU A 34 7.59 -21.80 2.06
CA GLU A 34 8.84 -21.17 2.47
C GLU A 34 9.46 -20.32 1.35
N LEU A 35 9.48 -20.85 0.12
CA LEU A 35 9.98 -20.11 -1.04
C LEU A 35 9.09 -18.91 -1.37
N PHE A 36 7.76 -19.08 -1.26
CA PHE A 36 6.82 -17.99 -1.39
C PHE A 36 7.13 -16.85 -0.40
N SER A 37 7.28 -17.17 0.89
CA SER A 37 7.58 -16.21 1.96
C SER A 37 8.88 -15.44 1.70
N TRP A 38 9.95 -16.13 1.30
CA TRP A 38 11.23 -15.48 0.99
C TRP A 38 11.15 -14.57 -0.24
N PHE A 39 10.53 -15.00 -1.33
CA PHE A 39 10.40 -14.17 -2.53
C PHE A 39 9.47 -12.97 -2.30
N LEU A 40 8.42 -13.14 -1.48
CA LEU A 40 7.54 -12.04 -1.09
C LEU A 40 8.30 -11.02 -0.22
N LEU A 41 9.10 -11.49 0.75
CA LEU A 41 9.96 -10.62 1.57
C LEU A 41 10.94 -9.80 0.71
N ILE A 42 11.58 -10.45 -0.27
CA ILE A 42 12.48 -9.76 -1.20
C ILE A 42 11.70 -8.71 -1.98
N SER A 43 10.50 -9.04 -2.48
CA SER A 43 9.65 -8.11 -3.25
C SER A 43 9.25 -6.87 -2.43
N TYR A 44 8.78 -7.04 -1.19
CA TYR A 44 8.48 -5.92 -0.28
C TYR A 44 9.74 -5.13 0.11
N SER A 45 10.88 -5.79 0.24
CA SER A 45 12.14 -5.12 0.53
C SER A 45 12.61 -4.27 -0.66
N THR A 46 12.46 -4.78 -1.88
CA THR A 46 12.82 -4.03 -3.10
C THR A 46 11.96 -2.79 -3.29
N ASP A 47 10.66 -2.85 -2.98
CA ASP A 47 9.75 -1.69 -2.96
C ASP A 47 10.19 -0.60 -1.97
N ALA A 48 10.52 -1.01 -0.74
CA ALA A 48 10.97 -0.04 0.26
C ALA A 48 12.28 0.66 -0.18
N ILE A 49 13.19 -0.10 -0.81
CA ILE A 49 14.50 0.37 -1.27
C ILE A 49 14.37 1.25 -2.52
N ASP A 50 13.58 0.85 -3.51
CA ASP A 50 13.48 1.55 -4.78
C ASP A 50 12.79 2.91 -4.63
N GLY A 51 11.73 2.99 -3.82
CA GLY A 51 11.08 4.23 -3.47
C GLY A 51 12.01 5.16 -2.70
N PHE A 52 12.85 4.62 -1.80
CA PHE A 52 13.87 5.41 -1.11
C PHE A 52 14.94 5.93 -2.06
N LEU A 53 15.44 5.08 -2.95
CA LEU A 53 16.51 5.39 -3.90
C LEU A 53 16.05 6.41 -4.95
N ALA A 54 14.85 6.25 -5.49
CA ALA A 54 14.25 7.16 -6.46
C ALA A 54 14.10 8.58 -5.87
N ARG A 55 13.65 8.69 -4.61
CA ARG A 55 13.54 9.97 -3.90
C ARG A 55 14.90 10.60 -3.62
N ARG A 56 15.88 9.79 -3.20
CA ARG A 56 17.23 10.29 -2.86
C ARG A 56 18.01 10.75 -4.08
N LEU A 57 17.91 10.02 -5.19
CA LEU A 57 18.60 10.31 -6.44
C LEU A 57 17.84 11.27 -7.37
N LYS A 58 16.60 11.64 -7.02
CA LYS A 58 15.72 12.52 -7.83
C LYS A 58 15.53 12.01 -9.28
N ILE A 59 15.44 10.70 -9.45
CA ILE A 59 15.29 10.02 -10.76
C ILE A 59 13.85 9.62 -11.05
N THR A 60 12.86 10.25 -10.38
CA THR A 60 11.45 9.92 -10.53
C THR A 60 10.94 10.27 -11.92
N SER A 61 10.28 9.32 -12.59
CA SER A 61 9.60 9.53 -13.87
C SER A 61 8.13 9.11 -13.76
N ALA A 62 7.26 9.75 -14.54
CA ALA A 62 5.82 9.42 -14.53
C ALA A 62 5.55 7.96 -14.95
N ARG A 63 6.36 7.42 -15.86
CA ARG A 63 6.27 6.02 -16.30
C ARG A 63 6.74 5.06 -15.22
N GLY A 64 7.89 5.36 -14.60
CA GLY A 64 8.42 4.58 -13.49
C GLY A 64 7.42 4.51 -12.33
N SER A 65 6.83 5.64 -11.95
CA SER A 65 5.81 5.69 -10.90
C SER A 65 4.54 4.88 -11.21
N GLN A 66 4.11 4.78 -12.47
CA GLN A 66 2.99 3.92 -12.87
C GLN A 66 3.37 2.44 -12.81
N LEU A 67 4.57 2.09 -13.28
CA LEU A 67 5.09 0.73 -13.25
C LEU A 67 5.28 0.22 -11.81
N ASP A 68 5.82 1.09 -10.96
CA ASP A 68 6.01 0.90 -9.53
C ASP A 68 4.69 0.57 -8.84
N SER A 69 3.70 1.46 -8.97
CA SER A 69 2.36 1.28 -8.40
C SER A 69 1.67 0.00 -8.90
N PHE A 70 1.88 -0.39 -10.16
CA PHE A 70 1.35 -1.64 -10.70
C PHE A 70 2.05 -2.86 -10.11
N GLY A 71 3.37 -2.82 -9.97
CA GLY A 71 4.16 -3.85 -9.29
C GLY A 71 3.70 -4.04 -7.84
N ASP A 72 3.51 -2.95 -7.11
CA ASP A 72 3.02 -2.97 -5.72
C ASP A 72 1.66 -3.63 -5.57
N GLN A 73 0.71 -3.22 -6.40
CA GLN A 73 -0.64 -3.77 -6.35
C GLN A 73 -0.63 -5.26 -6.63
N ILE A 74 0.14 -5.72 -7.62
CA ILE A 74 0.27 -7.15 -7.93
C ILE A 74 0.92 -7.90 -6.77
N THR A 75 2.05 -7.42 -6.26
CA THR A 75 2.76 -8.09 -5.15
C THR A 75 1.89 -8.16 -3.91
N PHE A 76 1.16 -7.08 -3.59
CA PHE A 76 0.24 -7.04 -2.46
C PHE A 76 -0.92 -8.04 -2.62
N ILE A 77 -1.59 -8.06 -3.78
CA ILE A 77 -2.68 -9.01 -4.07
C ILE A 77 -2.18 -10.45 -3.95
N ILE A 78 -1.01 -10.75 -4.51
CA ILE A 78 -0.41 -12.08 -4.42
C ILE A 78 -0.06 -12.44 -2.96
N GLY A 79 0.46 -11.48 -2.20
CA GLY A 79 0.70 -11.63 -0.76
C GLY A 79 -0.57 -11.99 0.01
N LEU A 80 -1.68 -11.33 -0.28
CA LEU A 80 -2.99 -11.66 0.31
C LEU A 80 -3.51 -13.03 -0.15
N CYS A 81 -3.33 -13.41 -1.42
CA CYS A 81 -3.68 -14.73 -1.91
C CYS A 81 -2.87 -15.83 -1.21
N GLY A 82 -1.56 -15.63 -1.05
CA GLY A 82 -0.70 -16.55 -0.30
C GLY A 82 -1.14 -16.66 1.16
N LEU A 83 -1.43 -15.54 1.81
CA LEU A 83 -1.96 -15.54 3.18
C LEU A 83 -3.29 -16.30 3.26
N PHE A 84 -4.23 -16.07 2.34
CA PHE A 84 -5.51 -16.77 2.32
C PHE A 84 -5.36 -18.29 2.14
N ILE A 85 -4.43 -18.72 1.31
CA ILE A 85 -4.23 -20.14 0.99
C ILE A 85 -3.47 -20.85 2.11
N PHE A 86 -2.34 -20.30 2.56
CA PHE A 86 -1.50 -20.94 3.58
C PHE A 86 -2.08 -20.80 5.00
N GLU A 87 -2.86 -19.75 5.27
CA GLU A 87 -3.43 -19.46 6.60
C GLU A 87 -4.97 -19.45 6.57
N GLN A 88 -5.55 -20.29 5.73
CA GLN A 88 -7.00 -20.38 5.52
C GLN A 88 -7.82 -20.49 6.82
N PRO A 89 -7.46 -21.34 7.82
CA PRO A 89 -8.26 -21.46 9.04
C PRO A 89 -8.37 -20.13 9.80
N PHE A 90 -7.25 -19.41 9.94
CA PHE A 90 -7.21 -18.11 10.61
C PHE A 90 -8.03 -17.05 9.86
N ILE A 91 -7.93 -17.03 8.53
CA ILE A 91 -8.68 -16.08 7.71
C ILE A 91 -10.18 -16.35 7.77
N ILE A 92 -10.62 -17.62 7.75
CA ILE A 92 -12.03 -17.97 7.88
C ILE A 92 -12.56 -17.56 9.27
N GLU A 93 -11.79 -17.81 10.33
CA GLU A 93 -12.15 -17.43 11.70
C GLU A 93 -12.40 -15.91 11.83
N HIS A 94 -11.59 -15.09 11.16
CA HIS A 94 -11.68 -13.63 11.24
C HIS A 94 -12.34 -12.97 10.02
N LEU A 95 -12.97 -13.75 9.14
CA LEU A 95 -13.52 -13.28 7.87
C LEU A 95 -14.50 -12.12 8.05
N VAL A 96 -15.36 -12.17 9.07
CA VAL A 96 -16.31 -11.09 9.36
C VAL A 96 -15.60 -9.76 9.65
N ILE A 97 -14.53 -9.78 10.45
CA ILE A 97 -13.76 -8.58 10.79
C ILE A 97 -13.05 -8.03 9.56
N ILE A 98 -12.47 -8.92 8.74
CA ILE A 98 -11.83 -8.56 7.48
C ILE A 98 -12.84 -7.87 6.55
N LEU A 99 -14.02 -8.47 6.35
CA LEU A 99 -15.08 -7.90 5.51
C LEU A 99 -15.55 -6.53 6.03
N LEU A 100 -15.73 -6.38 7.34
CA LEU A 100 -16.09 -5.10 7.94
C LEU A 100 -15.01 -4.02 7.74
N ALA A 101 -13.73 -4.39 7.76
CA ALA A 101 -12.63 -3.47 7.50
C ALA A 101 -12.59 -2.99 6.04
N PHE A 102 -13.04 -3.82 5.08
CA PHE A 102 -13.14 -3.42 3.67
C PHE A 102 -14.28 -2.44 3.39
N VAL A 103 -15.33 -2.38 4.21
CA VAL A 103 -16.46 -1.45 4.01
C VAL A 103 -16.02 0.03 3.95
N PRO A 104 -15.30 0.59 4.94
CA PRO A 104 -14.85 1.97 4.87
C PRO A 104 -13.82 2.18 3.75
N TYR A 105 -12.99 1.18 3.43
CA TYR A 105 -12.04 1.27 2.32
C TYR A 105 -12.75 1.44 0.96
N ILE A 106 -13.79 0.62 0.71
CA ILE A 106 -14.60 0.74 -0.51
C ILE A 106 -15.33 2.09 -0.52
N ALA A 107 -15.87 2.53 0.61
CA ALA A 107 -16.52 3.84 0.72
C ALA A 107 -15.54 4.98 0.41
N GLN A 108 -14.32 4.94 0.94
CA GLN A 108 -13.24 5.88 0.65
C GLN A 108 -12.95 5.94 -0.85
N MET A 109 -12.81 4.79 -1.51
CA MET A 109 -12.51 4.72 -2.93
C MET A 109 -13.66 5.29 -3.78
N LEU A 110 -14.90 4.92 -3.46
CA LEU A 110 -16.09 5.45 -4.15
C LEU A 110 -16.21 6.97 -3.98
N LEU A 111 -15.95 7.49 -2.78
CA LEU A 111 -15.94 8.94 -2.52
C LEU A 111 -14.86 9.65 -3.33
N ALA A 112 -13.65 9.10 -3.41
CA ALA A 112 -12.55 9.66 -4.20
C ALA A 112 -12.91 9.73 -5.69
N TYR A 113 -13.45 8.63 -6.24
CA TYR A 113 -13.87 8.57 -7.64
C TYR A 113 -15.05 9.50 -7.94
N ALA A 114 -16.06 9.55 -7.06
CA ALA A 114 -17.20 10.45 -7.22
C ALA A 114 -16.77 11.94 -7.19
N LYS A 115 -15.80 12.29 -6.34
CA LYS A 115 -15.35 13.68 -6.17
C LYS A 115 -14.32 14.13 -7.22
N TYR A 116 -13.39 13.26 -7.61
CA TYR A 116 -12.23 13.63 -8.42
C TYR A 116 -12.15 12.93 -9.78
N GLY A 117 -12.98 11.92 -10.03
CA GLY A 117 -12.91 11.07 -11.23
C GLY A 117 -11.71 10.11 -11.24
N LYS A 118 -10.98 9.97 -10.12
CA LYS A 118 -9.81 9.11 -9.94
C LYS A 118 -9.52 8.86 -8.47
N SER A 119 -8.66 7.87 -8.17
CA SER A 119 -8.21 7.56 -6.81
C SER A 119 -7.43 8.72 -6.14
N THR A 120 -7.39 8.69 -4.81
CA THR A 120 -6.50 9.56 -4.03
C THR A 120 -5.04 9.22 -4.29
N ALA A 121 -4.18 10.23 -4.15
CA ALA A 121 -2.72 10.06 -4.14
C ALA A 121 -2.16 10.75 -2.89
N PHE A 122 -2.80 10.48 -1.75
CA PHE A 122 -2.33 10.96 -0.46
C PHE A 122 -1.20 10.02 0.00
N HIS A 123 -0.09 10.62 0.43
CA HIS A 123 1.06 9.87 0.92
C HIS A 123 1.22 10.15 2.41
N THR A 124 0.13 9.97 3.17
CA THR A 124 0.10 10.33 4.58
C THR A 124 1.09 9.47 5.37
N TYR A 125 1.59 9.99 6.48
CA TYR A 125 2.45 9.20 7.36
C TYR A 125 1.70 7.98 7.92
N LEU A 126 0.39 8.10 8.11
CA LEU A 126 -0.44 7.01 8.61
C LEU A 126 -0.65 5.91 7.54
N ALA A 127 -0.83 6.29 6.26
CA ALA A 127 -0.84 5.36 5.14
C ALA A 127 0.44 4.51 5.07
N LYS A 128 1.60 5.16 5.22
CA LYS A 128 2.89 4.46 5.26
C LYS A 128 3.02 3.52 6.45
N LEU A 129 2.60 3.97 7.64
CA LEU A 129 2.62 3.14 8.84
C LEU A 129 1.69 1.93 8.70
N SER A 130 0.47 2.14 8.21
CA SER A 130 -0.51 1.09 7.95
C SER A 130 0.03 0.04 6.98
N ALA A 131 0.64 0.47 5.87
CA ALA A 131 1.28 -0.43 4.92
C ALA A 131 2.41 -1.26 5.56
N VAL A 132 3.26 -0.65 6.40
CA VAL A 132 4.32 -1.38 7.12
C VAL A 132 3.73 -2.42 8.07
N VAL A 133 2.71 -2.05 8.87
CA VAL A 133 2.07 -2.98 9.82
C VAL A 133 1.40 -4.14 9.07
N GLN A 134 0.73 -3.86 7.94
CA GLN A 134 0.16 -4.88 7.06
C GLN A 134 1.23 -5.83 6.52
N SER A 135 2.31 -5.31 5.95
CA SER A 135 3.41 -6.13 5.42
C SER A 135 4.08 -6.97 6.51
N VAL A 136 4.26 -6.42 7.71
CA VAL A 136 4.78 -7.17 8.87
C VAL A 136 3.85 -8.31 9.26
N PHE A 137 2.54 -8.08 9.36
CA PHE A 137 1.58 -9.14 9.67
C PHE A 137 1.58 -10.24 8.61
N ILE A 138 1.52 -9.88 7.32
CA ILE A 138 1.52 -10.83 6.21
C ILE A 138 2.79 -11.69 6.25
N LEU A 139 3.98 -11.07 6.29
CA LEU A 139 5.24 -11.81 6.30
C LEU A 139 5.41 -12.65 7.56
N PHE A 140 5.06 -12.11 8.73
CA PHE A 140 5.13 -12.87 9.98
C PHE A 140 4.26 -14.12 9.92
N SER A 141 3.01 -13.99 9.44
CA SER A 141 2.07 -15.11 9.30
C SER A 141 2.50 -16.13 8.23
N LEU A 142 3.37 -15.75 7.29
CA LEU A 142 3.87 -16.64 6.25
C LEU A 142 5.15 -17.38 6.66
N PHE A 143 6.01 -16.77 7.49
CA PHE A 143 7.19 -17.43 8.06
C PHE A 143 6.90 -18.22 9.33
N PHE A 144 5.91 -17.77 10.10
CA PHE A 144 5.49 -18.34 11.38
C PHE A 144 3.98 -18.49 11.37
N GLU A 145 3.33 -18.62 12.52
CA GLU A 145 1.88 -18.67 12.62
C GLU A 145 1.26 -17.27 12.72
N PRO A 146 0.02 -17.06 12.22
CA PRO A 146 -0.70 -15.81 12.37
C PRO A 146 -0.84 -15.41 13.84
N ASN A 147 -0.45 -14.18 14.15
CA ASN A 147 -0.54 -13.63 15.48
C ASN A 147 -1.74 -12.67 15.60
N SER A 148 -2.66 -12.93 16.54
CA SER A 148 -3.86 -12.11 16.71
C SER A 148 -3.56 -10.64 17.06
N ILE A 149 -2.50 -10.37 17.83
CA ILE A 149 -2.12 -8.99 18.18
C ILE A 149 -1.70 -8.23 16.92
N LEU A 150 -0.86 -8.86 16.08
CA LEU A 150 -0.46 -8.27 14.79
C LEU A 150 -1.67 -8.10 13.86
N PHE A 151 -2.58 -9.07 13.82
CA PHE A 151 -3.81 -8.98 13.04
C PHE A 151 -4.70 -7.81 13.47
N TYR A 152 -5.03 -7.70 14.76
CA TYR A 152 -5.86 -6.59 15.25
C TYR A 152 -5.17 -5.24 15.11
N SER A 153 -3.83 -5.19 15.25
CA SER A 153 -3.05 -3.98 14.99
C SER A 153 -3.17 -3.57 13.53
N MET A 154 -3.00 -4.51 12.60
CA MET A 154 -3.18 -4.29 11.17
C MET A 154 -4.56 -3.71 10.85
N ILE A 155 -5.63 -4.33 11.36
CA ILE A 155 -7.00 -3.86 11.16
C ILE A 155 -7.21 -2.46 11.75
N ALA A 156 -6.74 -2.21 12.97
CA ALA A 156 -6.87 -0.92 13.63
C ALA A 156 -6.16 0.19 12.85
N PHE A 157 -4.90 -0.02 12.46
CA PHE A 157 -4.16 0.98 11.68
C PHE A 157 -4.77 1.20 10.29
N GLY A 158 -5.25 0.15 9.62
CA GLY A 158 -5.97 0.27 8.36
C GLY A 158 -7.25 1.11 8.48
N LEU A 159 -8.04 0.90 9.52
CA LEU A 159 -9.25 1.70 9.76
C LEU A 159 -8.93 3.17 10.04
N ILE A 160 -7.97 3.45 10.93
CA ILE A 160 -7.58 4.83 11.28
C ILE A 160 -7.06 5.56 10.04
N GLU A 161 -6.23 4.88 9.24
CA GLU A 161 -5.70 5.37 7.97
C GLU A 161 -6.82 5.71 6.98
N THR A 162 -7.76 4.80 6.77
CA THR A 162 -8.90 5.02 5.87
C THR A 162 -9.79 6.17 6.34
N PHE A 163 -10.02 6.32 7.65
CA PHE A 163 -10.76 7.47 8.18
C PHE A 163 -10.02 8.79 7.99
N GLU A 164 -8.68 8.79 8.12
CA GLU A 164 -7.86 9.96 7.79
C GLU A 164 -8.04 10.33 6.32
N GLU A 165 -7.95 9.37 5.41
CA GLU A 165 -8.12 9.59 3.97
C GLU A 165 -9.50 10.16 3.62
N ILE A 166 -10.59 9.57 4.16
CA ILE A 166 -11.95 10.07 3.95
C ILE A 166 -12.06 11.53 4.40
N THR A 167 -11.51 11.85 5.57
CA THR A 167 -11.50 13.22 6.09
C THR A 167 -10.75 14.17 5.15
N LEU A 168 -9.60 13.74 4.64
CA LEU A 168 -8.81 14.52 3.68
C LEU A 168 -9.53 14.72 2.34
N ILE A 169 -10.26 13.71 1.84
CA ILE A 169 -11.12 13.82 0.65
C ILE A 169 -12.19 14.89 0.89
N ILE A 170 -12.87 14.86 2.04
CA ILE A 170 -13.91 15.84 2.36
C ILE A 170 -13.32 17.25 2.42
N MET A 171 -12.15 17.42 3.04
CA MET A 171 -11.51 18.73 3.22
C MET A 171 -11.00 19.39 1.93
N HIS A 172 -10.62 18.62 0.91
CA HIS A 172 -10.07 19.17 -0.34
C HIS A 172 -11.12 19.16 -1.44
N ASP A 173 -11.47 20.31 -2.01
CA ASP A 173 -12.45 20.36 -3.11
C ASP A 173 -11.86 19.92 -4.45
N LYS A 174 -10.55 20.11 -4.62
CA LYS A 174 -9.81 19.70 -5.82
C LYS A 174 -8.82 18.60 -5.46
N TRP A 175 -8.56 17.73 -6.43
CA TRP A 175 -7.57 16.67 -6.29
C TRP A 175 -6.18 17.26 -6.01
N VAL A 176 -5.53 16.75 -4.97
CA VAL A 176 -4.16 17.10 -4.57
C VAL A 176 -3.35 15.83 -4.33
N SER A 177 -2.06 15.87 -4.61
CA SER A 177 -1.13 14.77 -4.29
C SER A 177 -0.31 15.09 -3.05
N ASP A 178 0.32 14.07 -2.47
CA ASP A 178 1.40 14.20 -1.49
C ASP A 178 1.03 14.93 -0.19
N VAL A 179 -0.23 14.77 0.22
CA VAL A 179 -0.70 15.23 1.54
C VAL A 179 -0.05 14.37 2.62
N LYS A 180 0.62 15.02 3.58
CA LYS A 180 1.37 14.34 4.66
C LYS A 180 0.48 13.75 5.77
N GLY A 181 -0.75 14.24 5.89
CA GLY A 181 -1.71 13.81 6.90
C GLY A 181 -2.59 14.97 7.38
N LEU A 182 -3.63 14.63 8.13
CA LEU A 182 -4.67 15.55 8.60
C LEU A 182 -4.09 16.69 9.46
N TYR A 183 -3.14 16.36 10.35
CA TYR A 183 -2.48 17.33 11.23
C TYR A 183 -1.82 18.49 10.45
N TRP A 184 -1.14 18.19 9.35
CA TRP A 184 -0.45 19.19 8.53
C TRP A 184 -1.43 20.11 7.79
N VAL A 185 -2.57 19.57 7.35
CA VAL A 185 -3.61 20.34 6.67
C VAL A 185 -4.27 21.32 7.63
N ILE A 186 -4.62 20.87 8.83
CA ILE A 186 -5.23 21.71 9.87
C ILE A 186 -4.26 22.83 10.29
N LEU A 187 -2.99 22.49 10.54
CA LEU A 187 -1.97 23.48 10.91
C LEU A 187 -1.77 24.56 9.84
N LYS A 188 -1.79 24.18 8.56
CA LYS A 188 -1.65 25.12 7.45
C LYS A 188 -2.83 26.09 7.38
N ARG A 189 -4.08 25.60 7.51
CA ARG A 189 -5.29 26.43 7.52
C ARG A 189 -5.29 27.44 8.67
N HIS A 190 -4.88 27.01 9.87
CA HIS A 190 -4.81 27.89 11.04
C HIS A 190 -3.79 29.03 10.83
N LYS A 191 -2.63 28.75 10.21
CA LYS A 191 -1.65 29.78 9.85
C LYS A 191 -2.16 30.76 8.80
N GLU A 192 -2.88 30.27 7.79
CA GLU A 192 -3.47 31.12 6.74
C GLU A 192 -4.58 32.03 7.30
N HIS A 193 -5.45 31.49 8.17
CA HIS A 193 -6.48 32.28 8.85
C HIS A 193 -5.88 33.41 9.68
N ASN A 194 -4.88 33.11 10.51
CA ASN A 194 -4.24 34.12 11.36
C ASN A 194 -3.53 35.22 10.57
N LYS A 195 -2.98 34.90 9.39
CA LYS A 195 -2.33 35.87 8.50
C LYS A 195 -3.32 36.80 7.80
N ASN A 196 -4.56 36.37 7.60
CA ASN A 196 -5.61 37.19 7.00
C ASN A 196 -6.34 38.08 8.01
N THR A 197 -6.15 37.83 9.31
CA THR A 197 -6.74 38.61 10.41
C THR A 197 -5.78 39.63 11.05
N THR A 198 -4.53 39.72 10.56
CA THR A 198 -3.50 40.71 10.94
C THR A 198 -3.14 41.58 9.77
#